data_AF-A0A7W0JG87-F1
#
_entry.id   AF-A0A7W0JG87-F1
#
_cell.length_a   1.000
_cell.length_b   1.000
_cell.length_c   1.000
_cell.angle_alpha   90.00
_cell.angle_beta   90.00
_cell.angle_gamma   90.00
#
_symmetry.space_group_name_H-M   'P 1'
#
loop_
_entity.id
_entity.type
_entity.pdbx_description
1 polymer ?
#
loop_
_entity_poly.entity_id
_entity_poly.type
_entity_poly.pdbx_seq_one_letter_code
_entity_poly.pdbx_strand_id
1 'polypeptide(L)'
;MKRIALASLVTLCVLGFVSPRSTNAQSGGPFANGNFKFSLEDGFAKHVEFDARTNEKGAATGQMTFTDEAKISGQDVDGTGDGAAESRSGFYIKAEFDCLSVEKNRAVMCGTISDSSHGAYVGRRVLLVVEDAGDGPEAQDRLTWGLYLITERGWFATDAEREYDEGAGLRWTATDAERRDDVGIPSHMDEEIGCRSFPVESHDLVEVKEAEGTIQVQP
;
A
#
# COMPACT_ATOMS: atom_id res chain seq x y z
N MET A 1 27.56 -40.11 -68.97
CA MET A 1 26.07 -40.09 -68.96
C MET A 1 25.65 -39.51 -67.61
N LYS A 2 25.13 -38.27 -67.54
CA LYS A 2 23.71 -37.90 -67.23
C LYS A 2 23.17 -38.65 -65.98
N ARG A 3 22.65 -38.06 -64.88
CA ARG A 3 21.75 -36.90 -64.57
C ARG A 3 21.95 -36.50 -63.07
N ILE A 4 21.92 -35.25 -62.59
CA ILE A 4 20.77 -34.32 -62.28
C ILE A 4 19.68 -35.07 -61.45
N ALA A 5 19.17 -34.69 -60.27
CA ALA A 5 18.85 -33.39 -59.68
C ALA A 5 18.29 -33.52 -58.24
N LEU A 6 18.13 -32.36 -57.58
CA LEU A 6 17.10 -32.01 -56.56
C LEU A 6 17.19 -32.60 -55.14
N ALA A 7 17.71 -31.80 -54.21
CA ALA A 7 17.29 -31.81 -52.81
C ALA A 7 17.58 -30.44 -52.16
N SER A 8 16.88 -29.40 -52.58
CA SER A 8 16.96 -28.08 -51.91
C SER A 8 15.65 -27.33 -52.09
N LEU A 9 14.64 -27.66 -51.28
CA LEU A 9 13.36 -26.93 -51.25
C LEU A 9 12.48 -27.27 -50.02
N VAL A 10 13.05 -27.34 -48.82
CA VAL A 10 12.23 -27.50 -47.58
C VAL A 10 12.78 -26.67 -46.40
N THR A 11 13.45 -25.55 -46.64
CA THR A 11 14.04 -24.73 -45.56
C THR A 11 13.47 -23.31 -45.47
N LEU A 12 12.32 -23.02 -46.11
CA LEU A 12 11.78 -21.66 -46.22
C LEU A 12 10.32 -21.50 -45.73
N CYS A 13 9.85 -22.34 -44.80
CA CYS A 13 8.48 -22.25 -44.26
C CYS A 13 8.40 -22.20 -42.71
N VAL A 14 9.45 -21.74 -42.02
CA VAL A 14 9.43 -21.54 -40.55
C VAL A 14 9.82 -20.11 -40.18
N LEU A 15 9.21 -19.11 -40.83
CA LEU A 15 9.35 -17.70 -40.48
C LEU A 15 8.01 -16.96 -40.33
N GLY A 16 6.88 -17.69 -40.31
CA GLY A 16 5.54 -17.10 -40.46
C GLY A 16 4.67 -16.95 -39.20
N PHE A 17 5.16 -17.29 -38.01
CA PHE A 17 4.37 -17.17 -36.77
C PHE A 17 5.05 -16.31 -35.71
N VAL A 18 5.56 -15.15 -36.13
CA VAL A 18 5.70 -14.04 -35.18
C VAL A 18 4.32 -13.40 -35.08
N SER A 19 3.44 -14.02 -34.28
CA SER A 19 2.23 -13.32 -33.83
C SER A 19 2.72 -12.02 -33.19
N PRO A 20 2.26 -10.83 -33.63
CA PRO A 20 2.53 -9.63 -32.87
C PRO A 20 2.02 -9.92 -31.46
N ARG A 21 2.94 -9.99 -30.49
CA ARG A 21 2.54 -9.97 -29.09
C ARG A 21 1.68 -8.73 -28.98
N SER A 22 0.40 -8.91 -28.66
CA SER A 22 -0.46 -7.82 -28.26
C SER A 22 0.31 -7.10 -27.16
N THR A 23 0.97 -6.00 -27.50
CA THR A 23 1.34 -5.00 -26.53
C THR A 23 -0.01 -4.55 -26.03
N ASN A 24 -0.45 -5.14 -24.91
CA ASN A 24 -1.47 -4.55 -24.11
C ASN A 24 -1.02 -3.11 -23.96
N ALA A 25 -1.70 -2.20 -24.65
CA ALA A 25 -1.70 -0.82 -24.27
C ALA A 25 -2.33 -0.83 -22.89
N GLN A 26 -1.52 -1.16 -21.88
CA GLN A 26 -1.85 -0.98 -20.48
C GLN A 26 -2.29 0.48 -20.44
N SER A 27 -3.56 0.70 -20.15
CA SER A 27 -4.14 2.02 -19.93
C SER A 27 -3.20 2.75 -18.97
N GLY A 28 -2.42 3.67 -19.53
CA GLY A 28 -1.12 4.12 -19.00
C GLY A 28 -1.25 5.14 -17.89
N GLY A 29 -1.88 4.74 -16.78
CA GLY A 29 -1.84 5.48 -15.54
C GLY A 29 -0.79 4.92 -14.58
N PRO A 30 -0.40 5.72 -13.57
CA PRO A 30 0.51 5.26 -12.53
C PRO A 30 0.03 3.96 -11.88
N PHE A 31 0.95 3.07 -11.57
CA PHE A 31 0.67 1.83 -10.85
C PHE A 31 1.78 1.47 -9.87
N ALA A 32 1.40 0.66 -8.89
CA ALA A 32 2.31 0.01 -7.97
C ALA A 32 1.79 -1.41 -7.72
N ASN A 33 2.64 -2.42 -7.93
CA ASN A 33 2.30 -3.79 -7.61
C ASN A 33 3.52 -4.51 -7.03
N GLY A 34 3.28 -5.61 -6.33
CA GLY A 34 4.37 -6.39 -5.79
C GLY A 34 3.89 -7.62 -5.05
N ASN A 35 4.80 -8.59 -4.96
CA ASN A 35 4.67 -9.75 -4.11
C ASN A 35 5.99 -9.87 -3.37
N PHE A 36 5.98 -9.52 -2.08
CA PHE A 36 7.19 -9.27 -1.32
C PHE A 36 7.13 -9.97 0.04
N LYS A 37 8.08 -10.88 0.27
CA LYS A 37 8.27 -11.61 1.52
C LYS A 37 9.50 -11.06 2.21
N PHE A 38 9.41 -10.80 3.50
CA PHE A 38 10.52 -10.22 4.24
C PHE A 38 10.48 -10.62 5.71
N SER A 39 11.61 -10.49 6.39
CA SER A 39 11.71 -10.62 7.85
C SER A 39 12.36 -9.39 8.46
N LEU A 40 11.94 -9.05 9.67
CA LEU A 40 12.53 -7.98 10.47
C LEU A 40 13.48 -8.58 11.51
N GLU A 41 13.90 -7.77 12.48
CA GLU A 41 14.72 -8.23 13.60
C GLU A 41 14.00 -9.28 14.47
N ASP A 42 12.68 -9.32 14.43
CA ASP A 42 11.84 -10.32 15.11
C ASP A 42 11.99 -11.74 14.54
N GLY A 43 12.56 -11.87 13.33
CA GLY A 43 12.77 -13.13 12.65
C GLY A 43 11.50 -13.80 12.13
N PHE A 44 10.33 -13.15 12.23
CA PHE A 44 9.09 -13.69 11.69
C PHE A 44 8.95 -13.31 10.22
N ALA A 45 8.54 -14.28 9.40
CA ALA A 45 8.25 -14.01 8.00
C ALA A 45 6.95 -13.20 7.89
N LYS A 46 7.05 -12.12 7.11
CA LYS A 46 5.95 -11.26 6.72
C LYS A 46 5.82 -11.33 5.20
N HIS A 47 4.60 -11.25 4.71
CA HIS A 47 4.33 -11.31 3.27
C HIS A 47 3.29 -10.27 2.92
N VAL A 48 3.59 -9.43 1.94
CA VAL A 48 2.69 -8.44 1.37
C VAL A 48 2.53 -8.71 -0.12
N GLU A 49 1.28 -8.75 -0.57
CA GLU A 49 0.90 -8.81 -1.98
C GLU A 49 -0.03 -7.64 -2.26
N PHE A 50 0.25 -6.88 -3.30
CA PHE A 50 -0.55 -5.71 -3.65
C PHE A 50 -0.57 -5.42 -5.14
N ASP A 51 -1.67 -4.82 -5.59
CA ASP A 51 -1.85 -4.28 -6.95
C ASP A 51 -2.70 -3.02 -6.85
N ALA A 52 -2.15 -1.88 -7.25
CA ALA A 52 -2.82 -0.58 -7.26
C ALA A 52 -2.56 0.13 -8.59
N ARG A 53 -3.60 0.73 -9.17
CA ARG A 53 -3.52 1.48 -10.43
C ARG A 53 -4.43 2.69 -10.43
N THR A 54 -3.99 3.73 -11.12
CA THR A 54 -4.80 4.91 -11.42
C THR A 54 -5.43 4.75 -12.80
N ASN A 55 -6.74 4.94 -12.90
CA ASN A 55 -7.42 4.91 -14.20
C ASN A 55 -7.27 6.24 -14.95
N GLU A 56 -7.75 6.31 -16.20
CA GLU A 56 -7.70 7.51 -17.05
C GLU A 56 -8.40 8.74 -16.44
N LYS A 57 -9.27 8.55 -15.45
CA LYS A 57 -9.99 9.62 -14.74
C LYS A 57 -9.25 10.10 -13.48
N GLY A 58 -8.06 9.56 -13.21
CA GLY A 58 -7.30 9.87 -12.01
C GLY A 58 -7.80 9.18 -10.74
N ALA A 59 -8.76 8.27 -10.83
CA ALA A 59 -9.23 7.51 -9.68
C ALA A 59 -8.36 6.27 -9.48
N ALA A 60 -7.87 6.09 -8.25
CA ALA A 60 -7.07 4.94 -7.85
C ALA A 60 -7.98 3.78 -7.42
N THR A 61 -7.58 2.56 -7.80
CA THR A 61 -8.20 1.33 -7.33
C THR A 61 -7.12 0.28 -7.13
N GLY A 62 -7.24 -0.54 -6.10
CA GLY A 62 -6.31 -1.62 -5.87
C GLY A 62 -6.70 -2.50 -4.69
N GLN A 63 -5.85 -3.45 -4.39
CA GLN A 63 -6.01 -4.34 -3.25
C GLN A 63 -4.66 -4.68 -2.62
N MET A 64 -4.69 -5.05 -1.36
CA MET A 64 -3.55 -5.54 -0.60
C MET A 64 -3.94 -6.75 0.22
N THR A 65 -3.05 -7.73 0.32
CA THR A 65 -3.04 -8.74 1.37
C THR A 65 -1.74 -8.64 2.14
N PHE A 66 -1.82 -8.56 3.46
CA PHE A 66 -0.66 -8.62 4.34
C PHE A 66 -0.83 -9.78 5.31
N THR A 67 0.23 -10.56 5.49
CA THR A 67 0.29 -11.66 6.45
C THR A 67 1.57 -11.58 7.27
N ASP A 68 1.49 -11.93 8.54
CA ASP A 68 2.60 -11.96 9.48
C ASP A 68 2.52 -13.23 10.31
N GLU A 69 3.56 -14.04 10.28
CA GLU A 69 3.63 -15.31 11.01
C GLU A 69 3.86 -15.12 12.52
N ALA A 70 4.10 -13.88 12.97
CA ALA A 70 4.25 -13.56 14.38
C ALA A 70 3.06 -14.08 15.19
N LYS A 71 3.37 -14.82 16.26
CA LYS A 71 2.36 -15.28 17.21
C LYS A 71 1.92 -14.09 18.05
N ILE A 72 0.65 -13.71 17.93
CA ILE A 72 0.05 -12.74 18.84
C ILE A 72 -0.22 -13.48 20.15
N SER A 73 0.64 -13.28 21.15
CA SER A 73 0.35 -13.71 22.51
C SER A 73 -0.78 -12.82 23.05
N GLY A 74 -1.95 -13.42 23.33
CA GLY A 74 -2.97 -12.72 24.09
C GLY A 74 -2.39 -12.36 25.45
N GLN A 75 -2.13 -11.08 25.69
CA GLN A 75 -1.74 -10.61 27.00
C GLN A 75 -2.99 -10.64 27.87
N ASP A 76 -2.94 -11.40 28.98
CA ASP A 76 -3.96 -11.35 30.01
C ASP A 76 -3.95 -9.95 30.63
N VAL A 77 -4.83 -9.08 30.14
CA VAL A 77 -4.93 -7.67 30.58
C VAL A 77 -5.81 -7.51 31.80
N ASP A 78 -6.63 -8.51 32.14
CA ASP A 78 -7.54 -8.45 33.30
C ASP A 78 -7.04 -9.24 34.50
N GLY A 79 -5.97 -10.04 34.33
CA GLY A 79 -5.31 -10.77 35.41
C GLY A 79 -6.18 -11.89 36.00
N THR A 80 -7.26 -12.28 35.30
CA THR A 80 -8.21 -13.26 35.79
C THR A 80 -7.64 -14.68 35.70
N GLY A 81 -6.56 -14.89 34.95
CA GLY A 81 -5.89 -16.19 34.83
C GLY A 81 -6.73 -17.28 34.15
N ASP A 82 -7.93 -16.94 33.70
CA ASP A 82 -8.88 -17.85 33.05
C ASP A 82 -8.62 -17.88 31.55
N GLY A 83 -7.69 -18.76 31.16
CA GLY A 83 -7.46 -19.17 29.79
C GLY A 83 -6.07 -18.79 29.31
N ALA A 84 -5.18 -19.79 29.26
CA ALA A 84 -4.05 -19.75 28.35
C ALA A 84 -4.62 -19.53 26.94
N ALA A 85 -4.65 -18.27 26.50
CA ALA A 85 -5.16 -17.91 25.19
C ALA A 85 -4.38 -18.73 24.17
N GLU A 86 -5.08 -19.67 23.51
CA GLU A 86 -4.50 -20.44 22.41
C GLU A 86 -3.80 -19.44 21.50
N SER A 87 -2.49 -19.62 21.30
CA SER A 87 -1.70 -18.71 20.48
C SER A 87 -2.36 -18.66 19.11
N ARG A 88 -3.10 -17.58 18.83
CA ARG A 88 -3.83 -17.46 17.57
C ARG A 88 -2.81 -17.41 16.45
N SER A 89 -3.04 -18.22 15.43
CA SER A 89 -2.15 -18.43 14.30
C SER A 89 -2.12 -17.20 13.42
N GLY A 90 -0.98 -16.50 13.40
CA GLY A 90 -0.67 -15.43 12.46
C GLY A 90 -1.60 -14.21 12.49
N PHE A 91 -1.12 -13.13 11.90
CA PHE A 91 -1.90 -11.95 11.62
C PHE A 91 -2.11 -11.83 10.12
N TYR A 92 -3.34 -11.52 9.69
CA TYR A 92 -3.57 -11.12 8.30
C TYR A 92 -4.58 -10.00 8.20
N ILE A 93 -4.43 -9.21 7.14
CA ILE A 93 -5.40 -8.21 6.69
C ILE A 93 -5.52 -8.25 5.17
N LYS A 94 -6.71 -7.96 4.66
CA LYS A 94 -6.93 -7.56 3.27
C LYS A 94 -7.50 -6.16 3.24
N ALA A 95 -7.07 -5.36 2.29
CA ALA A 95 -7.55 -3.99 2.13
C ALA A 95 -7.84 -3.67 0.67
N GLU A 96 -8.82 -2.80 0.47
CA GLU A 96 -9.15 -2.22 -0.83
C GLU A 96 -8.54 -0.82 -0.90
N PHE A 97 -7.64 -0.59 -1.85
CA PHE A 97 -7.02 0.71 -2.06
C PHE A 97 -7.94 1.62 -2.87
N ASP A 98 -8.10 2.84 -2.37
CA ASP A 98 -8.86 3.94 -2.98
C ASP A 98 -7.99 5.17 -3.28
N CYS A 99 -6.71 5.13 -2.89
CA CYS A 99 -5.73 6.20 -3.10
C CYS A 99 -4.39 5.62 -3.55
N LEU A 100 -3.80 6.22 -4.58
CA LEU A 100 -2.44 5.95 -5.05
C LEU A 100 -1.76 7.28 -5.41
N SER A 101 -0.57 7.49 -4.86
CA SER A 101 0.31 8.61 -5.22
C SER A 101 1.68 8.04 -5.58
N VAL A 102 2.14 8.29 -6.80
CA VAL A 102 3.45 7.83 -7.29
C VAL A 102 4.37 9.02 -7.49
N GLU A 103 5.58 8.93 -6.94
CA GLU A 103 6.63 9.90 -7.15
C GLU A 103 7.95 9.16 -7.43
N LYS A 104 8.46 9.32 -8.66
CA LYS A 104 9.66 8.60 -9.15
C LYS A 104 9.43 7.08 -9.07
N ASN A 105 10.22 6.40 -8.24
CA ASN A 105 10.18 4.96 -7.96
C ASN A 105 9.48 4.63 -6.62
N ARG A 106 8.83 5.62 -5.99
CA ARG A 106 8.08 5.43 -4.74
C ARG A 106 6.59 5.55 -4.97
N ALA A 107 5.83 4.73 -4.26
CA ALA A 107 4.37 4.80 -4.25
C ALA A 107 3.83 4.78 -2.82
N VAL A 108 2.85 5.64 -2.56
CA VAL A 108 2.02 5.64 -1.35
C VAL A 108 0.62 5.18 -1.74
N MET A 109 0.18 4.11 -1.12
CA MET A 109 -1.15 3.52 -1.30
C MET A 109 -1.92 3.63 0.00
N CYS A 110 -3.19 3.99 -0.08
CA CYS A 110 -4.08 4.01 1.07
C CYS A 110 -5.42 3.34 0.73
N GLY A 111 -6.02 2.71 1.73
CA GLY A 111 -7.24 1.97 1.55
C GLY A 111 -7.91 1.57 2.86
N THR A 112 -9.03 0.88 2.73
CA THR A 112 -9.84 0.41 3.85
C THR A 112 -9.71 -1.10 4.02
N ILE A 113 -9.48 -1.56 5.24
CA ILE A 113 -9.36 -2.98 5.57
C ILE A 113 -10.73 -3.65 5.45
N SER A 114 -10.86 -4.57 4.50
CA SER A 114 -12.09 -5.31 4.19
C SER A 114 -12.19 -6.64 4.94
N ASP A 115 -11.05 -7.24 5.31
CA ASP A 115 -10.98 -8.54 5.97
C ASP A 115 -9.77 -8.61 6.91
N SER A 116 -9.86 -9.34 8.03
CA SER A 116 -8.76 -9.49 8.98
C SER A 116 -8.95 -10.69 9.92
N SER A 117 -7.85 -11.30 10.36
CA SER A 117 -7.88 -12.25 11.49
C SER A 117 -8.36 -11.62 12.80
N HIS A 118 -8.33 -10.29 12.90
CA HIS A 118 -8.75 -9.53 14.06
C HIS A 118 -9.80 -8.51 13.65
N GLY A 119 -11.08 -8.80 13.94
CA GLY A 119 -12.21 -7.97 13.52
C GLY A 119 -12.12 -6.50 13.92
N ALA A 120 -11.36 -6.16 14.97
CA ALA A 120 -11.11 -4.78 15.40
C ALA A 120 -10.39 -3.91 14.34
N TYR A 121 -9.74 -4.51 13.34
CA TYR A 121 -9.10 -3.79 12.23
C TYR A 121 -10.00 -3.60 11.01
N VAL A 122 -11.10 -4.35 10.87
CA VAL A 122 -12.01 -4.19 9.74
C VAL A 122 -12.62 -2.78 9.77
N GLY A 123 -12.60 -2.11 8.63
CA GLY A 123 -13.01 -0.71 8.49
C GLY A 123 -11.94 0.32 8.85
N ARG A 124 -10.76 -0.08 9.37
CA ARG A 124 -9.64 0.85 9.57
C ARG A 124 -8.92 1.17 8.27
N ARG A 125 -8.14 2.25 8.27
CA ARG A 125 -7.28 2.64 7.14
C ARG A 125 -5.95 1.91 7.22
N VAL A 126 -5.44 1.49 6.08
CA VAL A 126 -4.04 1.05 5.92
C VAL A 126 -3.32 2.02 5.00
N LEU A 127 -2.08 2.35 5.34
CA LEU A 127 -1.14 3.05 4.48
C LEU A 127 -0.01 2.09 4.16
N LEU A 128 0.27 1.87 2.89
CA LEU A 128 1.41 1.10 2.41
C LEU A 128 2.29 2.02 1.57
N VAL A 129 3.56 2.12 1.92
CA VAL A 129 4.55 2.89 1.17
C VAL A 129 5.61 1.93 0.68
N VAL A 130 5.92 1.99 -0.61
CA VAL A 130 6.88 1.11 -1.26
C VAL A 130 7.86 1.91 -2.11
N GLU A 131 9.08 1.39 -2.25
CA GLU A 131 10.13 1.88 -3.12
C GLU A 131 10.66 0.72 -3.97
N ASP A 132 10.55 0.89 -5.29
CA ASP A 132 11.15 0.01 -6.30
C ASP A 132 12.62 0.40 -6.49
N ALA A 133 13.54 -0.48 -6.15
CA ALA A 133 14.97 -0.20 -6.25
C ALA A 133 15.53 -0.44 -7.68
N GLY A 134 14.72 -0.99 -8.60
CA GLY A 134 15.07 -1.34 -9.97
C GLY A 134 15.79 -2.69 -10.11
N ASP A 135 16.18 -3.04 -11.34
CA ASP A 135 16.73 -4.37 -11.71
C ASP A 135 18.20 -4.61 -11.29
N GLY A 136 18.73 -3.85 -10.33
CA GLY A 136 20.14 -3.95 -9.91
C GLY A 136 20.40 -5.16 -8.98
N PRO A 137 21.57 -5.82 -9.04
CA PRO A 137 21.89 -6.93 -8.14
C PRO A 137 22.06 -6.51 -6.66
N GLU A 138 22.30 -5.22 -6.42
CA GLU A 138 22.39 -4.61 -5.07
C GLU A 138 21.14 -3.79 -4.73
N ALA A 139 20.18 -3.71 -5.66
CA ALA A 139 18.94 -2.98 -5.48
C ALA A 139 18.00 -3.84 -4.65
N GLN A 140 17.68 -3.37 -3.45
CA GLN A 140 16.73 -4.03 -2.57
C GLN A 140 15.50 -3.15 -2.40
N ASP A 141 14.35 -3.67 -2.80
CA ASP A 141 13.06 -3.01 -2.60
C ASP A 141 12.80 -2.78 -1.11
N ARG A 142 12.10 -1.69 -0.82
CA ARG A 142 11.83 -1.26 0.56
C ARG A 142 10.37 -0.91 0.73
N LEU A 143 9.89 -1.08 1.95
CA LEU A 143 8.52 -0.72 2.28
C LEU A 143 8.36 -0.30 3.74
N THR A 144 7.27 0.39 4.02
CA THR A 144 6.74 0.62 5.37
C THR A 144 5.22 0.60 5.31
N TRP A 145 4.58 0.27 6.42
CA TRP A 145 3.13 0.24 6.51
C TRP A 145 2.65 0.72 7.87
N GLY A 146 1.43 1.26 7.88
CA GLY A 146 0.78 1.73 9.10
C GLY A 146 -0.72 1.41 9.07
N LEU A 147 -1.25 1.06 10.24
CA LEU A 147 -2.69 0.91 10.46
C LEU A 147 -3.19 2.13 11.22
N TYR A 148 -4.16 2.82 10.66
CA TYR A 148 -4.67 4.08 11.21
C TYR A 148 -6.13 3.93 11.61
N LEU A 149 -6.45 4.48 12.77
CA LEU A 149 -7.84 4.64 13.17
C LEU A 149 -8.50 5.66 12.25
N ILE A 150 -9.69 5.34 11.75
CA ILE A 150 -10.60 6.39 11.27
C ILE A 150 -10.94 7.18 12.53
N THR A 151 -10.38 8.37 12.65
CA THR A 151 -10.66 9.21 13.81
C THR A 151 -11.99 9.88 13.49
N GLU A 152 -13.11 9.22 13.79
CA GLU A 152 -14.39 9.92 13.88
C GLU A 152 -14.26 10.90 15.06
N ARG A 153 -13.77 12.11 14.79
CA ARG A 153 -13.81 13.20 15.77
C ARG A 153 -15.24 13.74 15.79
N GLY A 154 -16.16 12.94 16.32
CA GLY A 154 -17.50 13.39 16.71
C GLY A 154 -17.48 14.34 17.91
N TRP A 155 -16.33 14.91 18.27
CA TRP A 155 -16.26 15.96 19.29
C TRP A 155 -16.62 17.29 18.63
N PHE A 156 -17.90 17.64 18.74
CA PHE A 156 -18.38 18.98 18.45
C PHE A 156 -18.19 19.80 19.72
N ALA A 157 -17.52 20.95 19.61
CA ALA A 157 -17.50 21.92 20.69
C ALA A 157 -18.93 22.44 20.87
N THR A 158 -19.68 21.88 21.80
CA THR A 158 -20.98 22.39 22.19
C THR A 158 -20.77 23.44 23.27
N ASP A 159 -21.29 24.64 23.04
CA ASP A 159 -21.36 25.64 24.10
C ASP A 159 -22.32 25.15 25.19
N ALA A 160 -21.78 24.89 26.39
CA ALA A 160 -22.56 24.41 27.53
C ALA A 160 -23.66 25.40 27.97
N GLU A 161 -23.60 26.65 27.52
CA GLU A 161 -24.61 27.68 27.82
C GLU A 161 -25.84 27.61 26.90
N ARG A 162 -25.82 26.78 25.84
CA ARG A 162 -26.91 26.64 24.86
C ARG A 162 -27.35 25.20 24.71
N GLU A 163 -28.57 24.92 25.17
CA GLU A 163 -29.20 23.58 25.18
C GLU A 163 -29.38 22.95 23.77
N TYR A 164 -29.25 23.76 22.70
CA TYR A 164 -29.38 23.35 21.30
C TYR A 164 -28.26 23.94 20.41
N ASP A 165 -27.06 24.12 20.95
CA ASP A 165 -25.91 24.45 20.09
C ASP A 165 -25.49 23.20 19.30
N GLU A 166 -25.66 23.24 17.99
CA GLU A 166 -25.19 22.19 17.07
C GLU A 166 -23.64 22.13 17.02
N GLY A 167 -22.97 23.09 17.65
CA GLY A 167 -21.52 23.23 17.68
C GLY A 167 -21.03 23.90 16.41
N ALA A 168 -20.19 24.91 16.54
CA ALA A 168 -19.53 25.51 15.38
C ALA A 168 -18.33 24.65 14.98
N GLY A 169 -18.40 23.99 13.82
CA GLY A 169 -17.25 23.34 13.18
C GLY A 169 -16.25 24.38 12.67
N LEU A 170 -15.51 25.02 13.57
CA LEU A 170 -14.54 26.06 13.21
C LEU A 170 -13.29 25.42 12.60
N ARG A 171 -13.22 25.44 11.26
CA ARG A 171 -11.99 25.18 10.51
C ARG A 171 -11.13 26.43 10.48
N TRP A 172 -9.91 26.35 10.99
CA TRP A 172 -8.92 27.42 10.98
C TRP A 172 -7.54 26.81 10.66
N THR A 173 -6.61 27.59 10.13
CA THR A 173 -5.23 27.14 9.88
C THR A 173 -4.31 27.96 10.77
N ALA A 174 -3.57 27.28 11.65
CA ALA A 174 -2.55 27.88 12.48
C ALA A 174 -1.36 28.27 11.60
N THR A 175 -1.17 29.55 11.31
CA THR A 175 0.00 30.05 10.59
C THR A 175 0.88 30.86 11.53
N ASP A 176 2.19 30.68 11.45
CA ASP A 176 3.19 31.56 12.06
C ASP A 176 3.25 32.89 11.31
N ALA A 177 2.67 33.93 11.91
CA ALA A 177 2.58 35.26 11.32
C ALA A 177 3.96 35.91 11.06
N GLU A 178 5.03 35.44 11.72
CA GLU A 178 6.38 35.95 11.52
C GLU A 178 7.04 35.38 10.25
N ARG A 179 6.50 34.28 9.71
CA ARG A 179 7.04 33.56 8.55
C ARG A 179 6.11 33.67 7.35
N ARG A 180 6.54 34.43 6.33
CA ARG A 180 5.79 34.57 5.07
C ARG A 180 5.71 33.27 4.25
N ASP A 181 6.56 32.30 4.57
CA ASP A 181 6.65 30.99 3.94
C ASP A 181 5.91 29.88 4.71
N ASP A 182 5.28 30.18 5.85
CA ASP A 182 4.58 29.15 6.60
C ASP A 182 3.26 28.75 5.92
N VAL A 183 3.16 27.46 5.58
CA VAL A 183 1.98 26.84 4.99
C VAL A 183 0.86 26.64 6.01
N GLY A 184 1.18 26.72 7.30
CA GLY A 184 0.28 26.56 8.42
C GLY A 184 -0.19 25.13 8.68
N ILE A 185 -0.81 24.93 9.84
CA ILE A 185 -1.35 23.63 10.29
C ILE A 185 -2.87 23.76 10.42
N PRO A 186 -3.68 23.03 9.64
CA PRO A 186 -5.14 23.10 9.75
C PRO A 186 -5.61 22.52 11.08
N SER A 187 -6.59 23.17 11.71
CA SER A 187 -7.24 22.75 12.95
C SER A 187 -8.03 21.45 12.79
N HIS A 188 -8.48 21.21 11.56
CA HIS A 188 -9.06 19.97 11.09
C HIS A 188 -8.24 19.50 9.90
N MET A 189 -7.33 18.54 10.12
CA MET A 189 -6.82 17.75 9.00
C MET A 189 -7.99 16.95 8.42
N ASP A 190 -8.02 16.78 7.10
CA ASP A 190 -9.00 15.89 6.47
C ASP A 190 -8.99 14.55 7.22
N GLU A 191 -10.19 14.12 7.66
CA GLU A 191 -10.38 13.04 8.62
C GLU A 191 -9.93 11.67 8.08
N GLU A 192 -9.78 11.59 6.77
CA GLU A 192 -9.35 10.41 6.06
C GLU A 192 -7.86 10.51 5.76
N ILE A 193 -7.06 9.73 6.51
CA ILE A 193 -5.67 9.49 6.13
C ILE A 193 -5.70 8.82 4.76
N GLY A 194 -5.09 9.51 3.79
CA GLY A 194 -4.98 9.11 2.40
C GLY A 194 -3.53 9.20 1.92
N CYS A 195 -3.33 8.85 0.66
CA CYS A 195 -2.00 8.85 0.03
C CYS A 195 -1.37 10.24 -0.17
N ARG A 196 -2.09 11.32 0.15
CA ARG A 196 -1.61 12.71 0.09
C ARG A 196 -1.54 13.38 1.47
N SER A 197 -1.90 12.67 2.54
CA SER A 197 -1.86 13.23 3.89
C SER A 197 -0.43 13.57 4.32
N PHE A 198 0.56 12.84 3.78
CA PHE A 198 1.98 13.07 4.00
C PHE A 198 2.74 13.07 2.66
N PRO A 199 3.81 13.87 2.51
CA PRO A 199 4.68 13.80 1.34
C PRO A 199 5.31 12.41 1.20
N VAL A 200 5.46 11.90 -0.03
CA VAL A 200 6.04 10.57 -0.30
C VAL A 200 7.45 10.43 0.29
N GLU A 201 8.23 11.50 0.29
CA GLU A 201 9.59 11.53 0.84
C GLU A 201 9.66 11.53 2.38
N SER A 202 8.54 11.80 3.07
CA SER A 202 8.49 11.89 4.54
C SER A 202 8.40 10.54 5.26
N HIS A 203 8.25 9.45 4.51
CA HIS A 203 8.11 8.12 5.07
C HIS A 203 9.48 7.44 5.24
N ASP A 204 9.77 7.04 6.48
CA ASP A 204 10.90 6.17 6.79
C ASP A 204 10.57 4.73 6.40
N LEU A 205 11.36 4.18 5.48
CA LEU A 205 11.22 2.80 5.03
C LEU A 205 11.94 1.85 5.98
N VAL A 206 11.38 0.68 6.19
CA VAL A 206 11.96 -0.30 7.12
C VAL A 206 13.17 -0.96 6.50
N GLU A 207 14.26 -1.09 7.27
CA GLU A 207 15.39 -1.92 6.91
C GLU A 207 15.01 -3.40 7.11
N VAL A 208 14.88 -4.12 6.01
CA VAL A 208 14.52 -5.54 6.01
C VAL A 208 15.77 -6.40 6.09
N LYS A 209 15.76 -7.42 6.95
CA LYS A 209 16.92 -8.30 7.17
C LYS A 209 17.10 -9.29 6.03
N GLU A 210 15.99 -9.93 5.65
CA GLU A 210 15.90 -10.85 4.52
C GLU A 210 14.68 -10.42 3.70
N ALA A 211 14.81 -10.44 2.37
CA ALA A 211 13.74 -10.11 1.46
C ALA A 211 13.77 -11.01 0.22
N GLU A 212 12.60 -11.40 -0.24
CA GLU A 212 12.38 -12.15 -1.47
C GLU A 212 11.16 -11.57 -2.20
N GLY A 213 11.24 -11.46 -3.51
CA GLY A 213 10.14 -10.95 -4.33
C GLY A 213 10.53 -9.68 -5.08
N THR A 214 9.53 -9.00 -5.59
CA THR A 214 9.74 -7.80 -6.42
C THR A 214 8.59 -6.83 -6.21
N ILE A 215 8.94 -5.55 -6.16
CA ILE A 215 8.05 -4.41 -6.19
C ILE A 215 8.26 -3.70 -7.53
N GLN A 216 7.19 -3.31 -8.19
CA GLN A 216 7.22 -2.51 -9.40
C GLN A 216 6.43 -1.24 -9.19
N VAL A 217 7.06 -0.10 -9.41
CA VAL A 217 6.42 1.22 -9.33
C VAL A 217 6.62 1.96 -10.65
N GLN A 218 5.52 2.36 -11.28
CA GLN A 218 5.56 3.15 -12.51
C GLN A 218 4.68 4.41 -12.36
N PRO A 219 5.23 5.61 -12.62
CA PRO A 219 4.48 6.87 -12.62
C PRO A 219 3.56 7.03 -13.84
#